data_AF-A0A7J5EJ69-F1
#
_entry.id   AF-A0A7J5EJ69-F1
#
_cell.length_a   1.000
_cell.length_b   1.000
_cell.length_c   1.000
_cell.angle_alpha   90.00
_cell.angle_beta   90.00
_cell.angle_gamma   90.00
#
_symmetry.space_group_name_H-M   'P 1'
#
loop_
_entity.id
_entity.type
_entity.pdbx_description
1 polymer ?
#
loop_
_entity_poly.entity_id
_entity_poly.type
_entity_poly.pdbx_seq_one_letter_code
_entity_poly.pdbx_strand_id
1 'polypeptide(L)'
;MCEIRVSVRRLVPVAFLLAGVAGCASAHADLEPGESPDAITLAFAGDVMFGRFVEGGFAAIEAEKFPPFEGVKALLQRADLAMVNLETPVMAAPPPTSAWGTRMRFVATPSRLVTLTDAGVDVVSLANNHHYDMRTKGVAETPGHCQGAGLTAIGAAREEPRFRIETIEVRGRRVAAIAATTVRNGTQREHEPLLPFATPRELRELVTPLVAAA
;
A
#
# COMPACT_ATOMS: atom_id res chain seq x y z
N MET A 1 4.06 -9.34 -10.67
CA MET A 1 4.70 -9.09 -9.36
C MET A 1 6.14 -8.69 -9.62
N CYS A 2 6.66 -7.67 -8.93
CA CYS A 2 8.03 -7.20 -9.11
C CYS A 2 8.85 -7.56 -7.86
N GLU A 3 9.90 -8.34 -8.02
CA GLU A 3 10.88 -8.63 -6.96
C GLU A 3 12.06 -7.68 -7.18
N ILE A 4 12.38 -6.85 -6.18
CA ILE A 4 13.50 -5.92 -6.23
C ILE A 4 14.54 -6.39 -5.23
N ARG A 5 15.72 -6.76 -5.73
CA ARG A 5 16.88 -7.08 -4.89
C ARG A 5 17.76 -5.84 -4.75
N VAL A 6 18.04 -5.46 -3.51
CA VAL A 6 18.90 -4.31 -3.19
C VAL A 6 20.17 -4.82 -2.51
N SER A 7 21.29 -4.76 -3.23
CA SER A 7 22.62 -5.05 -2.69
C SER A 7 23.33 -3.75 -2.34
N VAL A 8 23.38 -3.40 -1.05
CA VAL A 8 24.08 -2.20 -0.58
C VAL A 8 25.56 -2.52 -0.43
N ARG A 9 26.39 -2.22 -1.44
CA ARG A 9 27.85 -2.43 -1.36
C ARG A 9 28.59 -1.29 -0.63
N ARG A 10 27.96 -0.12 -0.48
CA ARG A 10 28.34 1.04 0.35
C ARG A 10 27.07 1.87 0.62
N LEU A 11 27.00 2.61 1.73
CA LEU A 11 25.94 3.59 2.04
C LEU A 11 25.82 4.61 0.89
N VAL A 12 24.99 4.30 -0.09
CA VAL A 12 24.55 5.20 -1.14
C VAL A 12 23.03 5.13 -1.11
N PRO A 13 22.31 6.25 -0.91
CA PRO A 13 20.86 6.24 -0.98
C PRO A 13 20.44 5.83 -2.39
N VAL A 14 19.81 4.66 -2.53
CA VAL A 14 19.22 4.20 -3.78
C VAL A 14 17.73 4.50 -3.72
N ALA A 15 17.30 5.57 -4.38
CA ALA A 15 15.89 5.92 -4.52
C ALA A 15 15.28 5.17 -5.71
N PHE A 16 14.24 4.35 -5.46
CA PHE A 16 13.42 3.76 -6.50
C PHE A 16 12.07 4.47 -6.56
N LEU A 17 11.73 5.02 -7.72
CA LEU A 17 10.43 5.62 -8.00
C LEU A 17 9.57 4.62 -8.79
N LEU A 18 8.63 3.95 -8.13
CA LEU A 18 7.66 3.08 -8.82
C LEU A 18 6.48 3.94 -9.28
N ALA A 19 6.52 4.39 -10.53
CA ALA A 19 5.36 4.96 -11.21
C ALA A 19 4.48 3.81 -11.74
N GLY A 20 3.18 3.83 -11.45
CA GLY A 20 2.22 2.86 -11.99
C GLY A 20 2.18 2.95 -13.52
N VAL A 21 2.79 1.99 -14.21
CA VAL A 21 2.65 1.81 -15.65
C VAL A 21 1.95 0.47 -15.88
N ALA A 22 0.77 0.54 -16.49
CA ALA A 22 0.08 -0.63 -17.02
C ALA A 22 0.91 -1.20 -18.17
N GLY A 23 1.61 -2.30 -17.89
CA GLY A 23 2.41 -3.03 -18.87
C GLY A 23 3.13 -4.18 -18.21
N CYS A 24 2.50 -5.36 -18.16
CA CYS A 24 3.20 -6.59 -17.82
C CYS A 24 4.13 -6.98 -18.98
N ALA A 25 5.34 -6.43 -18.99
CA ALA A 25 6.46 -7.09 -19.64
C ALA A 25 7.09 -8.01 -18.58
N SER A 26 6.94 -9.32 -18.76
CA SER A 26 7.68 -10.32 -18.00
C SER A 26 9.15 -10.29 -18.42
N ALA A 27 9.90 -9.34 -17.88
CA ALA A 27 11.35 -9.44 -17.85
C ALA A 27 11.71 -10.42 -16.74
N HIS A 28 11.79 -11.71 -17.08
CA HIS A 28 12.65 -12.63 -16.32
C HIS A 28 14.09 -12.18 -16.61
N ALA A 29 14.57 -11.21 -15.83
CA ALA A 29 15.99 -11.03 -15.70
C ALA A 29 16.48 -12.22 -14.88
N ASP A 30 17.05 -13.21 -15.55
CA ASP A 30 17.86 -14.25 -14.93
C ASP A 30 19.07 -13.56 -14.30
N LEU A 31 18.89 -13.10 -13.06
CA LEU A 31 19.96 -12.54 -12.24
C LEU A 31 20.69 -13.72 -11.59
N GLU A 32 21.88 -14.01 -12.10
CA GLU A 32 22.82 -14.97 -11.52
C GLU A 32 23.02 -14.70 -10.00
N PRO A 33 22.93 -15.74 -9.14
CA PRO A 33 23.00 -15.58 -7.69
C PRO A 33 24.44 -15.33 -7.23
N GLY A 34 24.79 -14.06 -7.12
CA GLY A 34 25.81 -13.61 -6.16
C GLY A 34 25.11 -13.12 -4.90
N GLU A 35 24.79 -14.01 -3.95
CA GLU A 35 24.30 -13.62 -2.62
C GLU A 35 25.39 -12.84 -1.90
N SER A 36 25.31 -11.52 -1.93
CA SER A 36 25.97 -10.73 -0.90
C SER A 36 25.25 -11.08 0.41
N PRO A 37 25.95 -11.52 1.48
CA PRO A 37 25.34 -11.68 2.81
C PRO A 37 24.70 -10.37 3.29
N ASP A 38 25.09 -9.25 2.66
CA ASP A 38 24.56 -7.92 2.90
C ASP A 38 23.42 -7.46 1.97
N ALA A 39 22.84 -8.33 1.17
CA ALA A 39 21.65 -7.98 0.39
C ALA A 39 20.37 -8.08 1.25
N ILE A 40 19.38 -7.23 0.95
CA ILE A 40 17.97 -7.49 1.30
C ILE A 40 17.13 -7.63 0.03
N THR A 41 16.06 -8.41 0.15
CA THR A 41 15.05 -8.61 -0.89
C THR A 41 13.77 -7.91 -0.49
N LEU A 42 13.26 -7.06 -1.37
CA LEU A 42 11.98 -6.37 -1.21
C LEU A 42 10.98 -6.93 -2.23
N ALA A 43 9.79 -7.29 -1.77
CA ALA A 43 8.69 -7.70 -2.64
C ALA A 43 7.60 -6.63 -2.70
N PHE A 44 7.18 -6.28 -3.91
CA PHE A 44 6.09 -5.32 -4.13
C PHE A 44 4.95 -5.98 -4.91
N ALA A 45 3.74 -5.90 -4.36
CA ALA A 45 2.51 -6.20 -5.08
C ALA A 45 1.69 -4.92 -5.29
N GLY A 46 0.83 -4.96 -6.32
CA GLY A 46 -0.05 -3.86 -6.65
C GLY A 46 -1.25 -3.77 -5.72
N ASP A 47 -2.34 -3.27 -6.28
CA ASP A 47 -3.56 -2.96 -5.56
C ASP A 47 -4.24 -4.22 -5.01
N VAL A 48 -4.53 -4.20 -3.72
CA VAL A 48 -5.32 -5.22 -3.03
C VAL A 48 -6.68 -4.64 -2.67
N MET A 49 -7.71 -5.30 -3.18
CA MET A 49 -9.10 -5.03 -2.83
C MET A 49 -9.76 -6.27 -2.20
N PHE A 50 -10.78 -6.03 -1.35
CA PHE A 50 -11.52 -7.10 -0.65
C PHE A 50 -12.94 -7.29 -1.16
N GLY A 51 -13.31 -6.57 -2.21
CA GLY A 51 -14.67 -6.52 -2.74
C GLY A 51 -15.09 -5.09 -3.04
N ARG A 52 -16.32 -4.94 -3.50
CA ARG A 52 -16.87 -3.63 -3.87
C ARG A 52 -18.37 -3.56 -3.68
N PHE A 53 -18.89 -2.35 -3.53
CA PHE A 53 -20.32 -2.10 -3.66
C PHE A 53 -20.77 -2.30 -5.11
N VAL A 54 -21.82 -3.10 -5.27
CA VAL A 54 -22.55 -3.38 -6.51
C VAL A 54 -24.04 -3.12 -6.30
N GLU A 55 -24.84 -3.40 -7.32
CA GLU A 55 -26.30 -3.39 -7.18
C GLU A 55 -26.74 -4.48 -6.18
N GLY A 56 -27.53 -4.10 -5.17
CA GLY A 56 -27.98 -5.01 -4.12
C GLY A 56 -27.07 -5.13 -2.90
N GLY A 57 -25.92 -4.44 -2.84
CA GLY A 57 -25.10 -4.35 -1.63
C GLY A 57 -23.60 -4.52 -1.86
N PHE A 58 -22.89 -4.96 -0.82
CA PHE A 58 -21.45 -5.22 -0.88
C PHE A 58 -21.17 -6.64 -1.41
N ALA A 59 -20.43 -6.74 -2.51
CA ALA A 59 -19.93 -7.99 -3.05
C ALA A 59 -18.49 -8.22 -2.58
N ALA A 60 -18.32 -9.08 -1.57
CA ALA A 60 -17.03 -9.46 -1.02
C ALA A 60 -16.28 -10.42 -1.96
N ILE A 61 -14.95 -10.31 -1.99
CA ILE A 61 -14.09 -11.36 -2.56
C ILE A 61 -14.05 -12.52 -1.56
N GLU A 62 -14.35 -13.73 -2.04
CA GLU A 62 -14.40 -14.95 -1.23
C GLU A 62 -13.00 -15.58 -1.09
N ALA A 63 -12.11 -14.88 -0.39
CA ALA A 63 -10.72 -15.31 -0.20
C ALA A 63 -10.59 -16.68 0.51
N GLU A 64 -11.61 -17.08 1.27
CA GLU A 64 -11.67 -18.38 1.93
C GLU A 64 -11.91 -19.54 0.95
N LYS A 65 -12.56 -19.27 -0.20
CA LYS A 65 -12.81 -20.26 -1.25
C LYS A 65 -11.78 -20.20 -2.37
N PHE A 66 -11.31 -18.99 -2.67
CA PHE A 66 -10.37 -18.70 -3.75
C PHE A 66 -9.22 -17.85 -3.20
N PRO A 67 -8.17 -18.45 -2.62
CA PRO A 67 -7.12 -17.72 -1.95
C PRO A 67 -6.31 -16.83 -2.93
N PRO A 68 -6.44 -15.49 -2.87
CA PRO A 68 -5.93 -14.62 -3.93
C PRO A 68 -4.40 -14.55 -4.01
N PHE A 69 -3.72 -14.89 -2.90
CA PHE A 69 -2.27 -14.84 -2.81
C PHE A 69 -1.58 -16.20 -3.02
N GLU A 70 -2.32 -17.30 -3.22
CA GLU A 70 -1.72 -18.65 -3.26
C GLU A 70 -0.54 -18.76 -4.24
N GLY A 71 -0.72 -18.25 -5.47
CA GLY A 71 0.33 -18.29 -6.50
C GLY A 71 1.54 -17.40 -6.25
N VAL A 72 1.47 -16.47 -5.28
CA VAL A 72 2.55 -15.51 -4.97
C VAL A 72 3.00 -15.55 -3.51
N LYS A 73 2.36 -16.36 -2.67
CA LYS A 73 2.62 -16.44 -1.22
C LYS A 73 4.08 -16.77 -0.92
N ALA A 74 4.64 -17.76 -1.62
CA ALA A 74 6.05 -18.11 -1.48
C ALA A 74 7.02 -16.99 -1.91
N LEU A 75 6.58 -16.04 -2.74
CA LEU A 75 7.38 -14.86 -3.11
C LEU A 75 7.34 -13.78 -2.05
N LEU A 76 6.16 -13.52 -1.52
CA LEU A 76 5.98 -12.56 -0.42
C LEU A 76 6.73 -13.03 0.83
N GLN A 77 6.54 -14.29 1.23
CA GLN A 77 7.14 -14.84 2.46
C GLN A 77 8.66 -14.99 2.43
N ARG A 78 9.29 -15.08 1.24
CA ARG A 78 10.76 -15.17 1.14
C ARG A 78 11.46 -13.83 1.17
N ALA A 79 10.72 -12.73 0.94
CA ALA A 79 11.31 -11.41 0.96
C ALA A 79 11.66 -11.01 2.39
N ASP A 80 12.69 -10.19 2.58
CA ASP A 80 13.00 -9.65 3.90
C ASP A 80 11.99 -8.55 4.30
N LEU A 81 11.30 -7.95 3.31
CA LEU A 81 10.19 -7.03 3.51
C LEU A 81 9.24 -7.09 2.30
N ALA A 82 7.95 -7.31 2.55
CA ALA A 82 6.91 -7.35 1.54
C ALA A 82 5.89 -6.21 1.72
N MET A 83 5.60 -5.51 0.63
CA MET A 83 4.69 -4.37 0.58
C MET A 83 3.60 -4.56 -0.47
N VAL A 84 2.39 -4.13 -0.15
CA VAL A 84 1.27 -4.05 -1.11
C VAL A 84 0.63 -2.67 -1.11
N ASN A 85 -0.08 -2.32 -2.19
CA ASN A 85 -0.93 -1.14 -2.20
C ASN A 85 -2.32 -1.51 -1.68
N LEU A 86 -2.68 -1.07 -0.47
CA LEU A 86 -4.00 -1.33 0.08
C LEU A 86 -5.00 -0.32 -0.49
N GLU A 87 -5.67 -0.75 -1.55
CA GLU A 87 -6.68 0.06 -2.25
C GLU A 87 -7.97 0.21 -1.44
N THR A 88 -8.20 -0.64 -0.43
CA THR A 88 -9.44 -0.70 0.32
C THR A 88 -9.36 -0.07 1.71
N PRO A 89 -10.21 0.92 2.04
CA PRO A 89 -10.38 1.39 3.42
C PRO A 89 -10.90 0.29 4.33
N VAL A 90 -10.46 0.29 5.59
CA VAL A 90 -10.84 -0.70 6.59
C VAL A 90 -11.70 -0.03 7.66
N MET A 91 -12.85 -0.63 7.95
CA MET A 91 -13.79 -0.13 8.95
C MET A 91 -14.33 -1.25 9.82
N ALA A 92 -14.49 -0.98 11.11
CA ALA A 92 -15.11 -1.94 12.04
C ALA A 92 -16.57 -2.24 11.68
N ALA A 93 -17.30 -1.21 11.23
CA ALA A 93 -18.70 -1.29 10.85
C ALA A 93 -18.91 -0.63 9.47
N PRO A 94 -18.70 -1.38 8.36
CA PRO A 94 -18.99 -0.89 7.02
C PRO A 94 -20.47 -0.53 6.84
N PRO A 95 -20.81 0.52 6.07
CA PRO A 95 -22.19 0.85 5.79
C PRO A 95 -22.84 -0.22 4.90
N PRO A 96 -24.17 -0.44 5.00
CA PRO A 96 -24.87 -1.42 4.18
C PRO A 96 -24.91 -1.05 2.68
N THR A 97 -24.74 0.24 2.38
CA THR A 97 -24.71 0.80 1.03
C THR A 97 -23.54 1.76 0.89
N SER A 98 -23.11 1.97 -0.36
CA SER A 98 -22.03 2.91 -0.69
C SER A 98 -22.25 4.30 -0.08
N ALA A 99 -21.24 4.82 0.64
CA ALA A 99 -21.26 6.15 1.23
C ALA A 99 -21.33 7.28 0.18
N TRP A 100 -21.10 6.97 -1.09
CA TRP A 100 -21.13 7.91 -2.21
C TRP A 100 -22.39 7.79 -3.08
N GLY A 101 -23.24 6.79 -2.84
CA GLY A 101 -24.35 6.48 -3.76
C GLY A 101 -23.89 5.92 -5.12
N THR A 102 -22.60 5.64 -5.29
CA THR A 102 -22.02 5.07 -6.50
C THR A 102 -21.57 3.64 -6.29
N ARG A 103 -21.59 2.87 -7.38
CA ARG A 103 -20.93 1.56 -7.49
C ARG A 103 -19.40 1.81 -7.54
N MET A 104 -18.57 0.77 -7.39
CA MET A 104 -17.09 0.90 -7.37
C MET A 104 -16.54 1.65 -6.14
N ARG A 105 -17.12 1.39 -4.96
CA ARG A 105 -16.54 1.78 -3.67
C ARG A 105 -16.10 0.56 -2.90
N PHE A 106 -14.98 0.66 -2.19
CA PHE A 106 -14.36 -0.45 -1.48
C PHE A 106 -14.45 -0.24 0.02
N VAL A 107 -14.57 -1.36 0.73
CA VAL A 107 -14.46 -1.42 2.18
C VAL A 107 -14.07 -2.84 2.59
N ALA A 108 -13.31 -2.96 3.66
CA ALA A 108 -13.01 -4.23 4.31
C ALA A 108 -13.31 -4.12 5.81
N THR A 109 -13.58 -5.27 6.43
CA THR A 109 -13.55 -5.40 7.90
C THR A 109 -12.14 -5.73 8.36
N PRO A 110 -11.75 -5.40 9.61
CA PRO A 110 -10.40 -5.66 10.11
C PRO A 110 -9.99 -7.13 10.01
N SER A 111 -10.95 -8.05 10.17
CA SER A 111 -10.74 -9.50 10.03
C SER A 111 -10.19 -9.91 8.66
N ARG A 112 -10.41 -9.13 7.60
CA ARG A 112 -9.91 -9.44 6.25
C ARG A 112 -8.42 -9.16 6.10
N LEU A 113 -7.83 -8.33 6.96
CA LEU A 113 -6.41 -8.02 6.91
C LEU A 113 -5.53 -9.23 7.22
N VAL A 114 -6.08 -10.27 7.88
CA VAL A 114 -5.37 -11.54 8.10
C VAL A 114 -4.93 -12.19 6.79
N THR A 115 -5.67 -11.99 5.69
CA THR A 115 -5.28 -12.51 4.37
C THR A 115 -3.95 -11.92 3.89
N LEU A 116 -3.61 -10.69 4.30
CA LEU A 116 -2.35 -10.03 3.96
C LEU A 116 -1.20 -10.57 4.81
N THR A 117 -1.37 -10.63 6.13
CA THR A 117 -0.33 -11.14 7.02
C THR A 117 -0.06 -12.62 6.79
N ASP A 118 -1.09 -13.44 6.54
CA ASP A 118 -0.95 -14.85 6.15
C ASP A 118 -0.21 -15.02 4.83
N ALA A 119 -0.29 -14.04 3.93
CA ALA A 119 0.45 -14.02 2.68
C ALA A 119 1.92 -13.60 2.88
N GLY A 120 2.31 -13.12 4.07
CA GLY A 120 3.64 -12.61 4.38
C GLY A 120 3.83 -11.14 4.02
N VAL A 121 2.77 -10.32 4.06
CA VAL A 121 2.86 -8.86 3.85
C VAL A 121 3.17 -8.16 5.17
N ASP A 122 4.12 -7.23 5.14
CA ASP A 122 4.56 -6.44 6.29
C ASP A 122 4.04 -5.00 6.25
N VAL A 123 3.97 -4.42 5.04
CA VAL A 123 3.69 -2.99 4.84
C VAL A 123 2.55 -2.80 3.85
N VAL A 124 1.67 -1.85 4.14
CA VAL A 124 0.61 -1.43 3.23
C VAL A 124 0.74 0.06 2.92
N SER A 125 0.68 0.41 1.63
CA SER A 125 0.43 1.79 1.21
C SER A 125 -1.05 2.10 1.29
N LEU A 126 -1.41 3.19 1.98
CA LEU A 126 -2.77 3.73 1.98
C LEU A 126 -2.96 4.81 0.92
N ALA A 127 -1.89 5.22 0.22
CA ALA A 127 -1.97 6.25 -0.79
C ALA A 127 -2.57 5.70 -2.08
N ASN A 128 -3.89 5.74 -2.15
CA ASN A 128 -4.67 5.21 -3.24
C ASN A 128 -5.89 6.12 -3.53
N ASN A 129 -6.37 6.12 -4.77
CA ASN A 129 -7.56 6.86 -5.17
C ASN A 129 -8.84 6.43 -4.44
N HIS A 130 -8.89 5.21 -3.92
CA HIS A 130 -9.97 4.63 -3.12
C HIS A 130 -9.82 4.84 -1.60
N HIS A 131 -8.74 5.46 -1.12
CA HIS A 131 -8.52 5.73 0.31
C HIS A 131 -9.69 6.53 0.95
N TYR A 132 -10.40 7.32 0.14
CA TYR A 132 -11.52 8.16 0.57
C TYR A 132 -12.91 7.55 0.30
N ASP A 133 -13.00 6.27 -0.09
CA ASP A 133 -14.27 5.64 -0.43
C ASP A 133 -15.25 5.59 0.74
N MET A 134 -14.73 5.40 1.95
CA MET A 134 -15.52 5.39 3.19
C MET A 134 -15.52 6.75 3.91
N ARG A 135 -15.20 7.82 3.17
CA ARG A 135 -15.12 9.21 3.64
C ARG A 135 -14.19 9.34 4.85
N THR A 136 -14.39 10.38 5.66
CA THR A 136 -13.57 10.71 6.83
C THR A 136 -13.43 9.56 7.83
N LYS A 137 -14.50 8.79 8.04
CA LYS A 137 -14.50 7.65 8.97
C LYS A 137 -13.56 6.54 8.51
N GLY A 138 -13.57 6.20 7.22
CA GLY A 138 -12.63 5.24 6.64
C GLY A 138 -11.18 5.67 6.76
N VAL A 139 -10.88 6.93 6.43
CA VAL A 139 -9.53 7.50 6.55
C VAL A 139 -9.04 7.49 8.00
N ALA A 140 -9.93 7.79 8.95
CA ALA A 140 -9.59 7.80 10.37
C ALA A 140 -9.30 6.39 10.92
N GLU A 141 -10.14 5.41 10.57
CA GLU A 141 -10.07 4.05 11.12
C GLU A 141 -8.98 3.17 10.47
N THR A 142 -8.76 3.32 9.17
CA THR A 142 -7.92 2.39 8.39
C THR A 142 -6.52 2.19 8.98
N PRO A 143 -5.76 3.24 9.35
CA PRO A 143 -4.42 3.06 9.90
C PRO A 143 -4.40 2.24 11.20
N GLY A 144 -5.39 2.47 12.08
CA GLY A 144 -5.49 1.74 13.35
C GLY A 144 -5.81 0.26 13.15
N HIS A 145 -6.67 -0.07 12.19
CA HIS A 145 -6.95 -1.47 11.85
C HIS A 145 -5.77 -2.17 11.20
N CYS A 146 -5.00 -1.47 10.34
CA CYS A 146 -3.76 -2.01 9.78
C CYS A 146 -2.75 -2.32 10.88
N GLN A 147 -2.52 -1.35 11.78
CA GLN A 147 -1.62 -1.53 12.92
C GLN A 147 -2.08 -2.69 13.83
N GLY A 148 -3.37 -2.77 14.13
CA GLY A 148 -3.95 -3.85 14.94
C GLY A 148 -3.81 -5.24 14.31
N ALA A 149 -3.69 -5.31 12.98
CA ALA A 149 -3.41 -6.54 12.25
C ALA A 149 -1.91 -6.88 12.15
N GLY A 150 -1.01 -6.00 12.63
CA GLY A 150 0.44 -6.17 12.51
C GLY A 150 1.03 -5.64 11.20
N LEU A 151 0.29 -4.82 10.45
CA LEU A 151 0.75 -4.19 9.21
C LEU A 151 1.23 -2.76 9.48
N THR A 152 2.37 -2.40 8.92
CA THR A 152 2.83 -1.01 8.90
C THR A 152 2.09 -0.25 7.80
N ALA A 153 1.38 0.83 8.14
CA ALA A 153 0.63 1.64 7.18
C ALA A 153 1.36 2.92 6.80
N ILE A 154 1.82 3.02 5.54
CA ILE A 154 2.44 4.24 5.00
C ILE A 154 1.41 5.12 4.28
N GLY A 155 1.61 6.44 4.28
CA GLY A 155 0.63 7.38 3.73
C GLY A 155 -0.60 7.58 4.63
N ALA A 156 -0.47 7.31 5.93
CA ALA A 156 -1.55 7.40 6.92
C ALA A 156 -1.73 8.79 7.55
N ALA A 157 -0.93 9.78 7.15
CA ALA A 157 -1.01 11.13 7.69
C ALA A 157 -2.35 11.78 7.30
N ARG A 158 -2.93 12.51 8.26
CA ARG A 158 -4.27 13.11 8.18
C ARG A 158 -4.26 14.64 8.30
N GLU A 159 -3.06 15.19 8.39
CA GLU A 159 -2.72 16.59 8.65
C GLU A 159 -1.32 16.85 8.09
N GLU A 160 -0.92 18.12 8.00
CA GLU A 160 0.43 18.44 7.54
C GLU A 160 1.50 18.09 8.60
N PRO A 161 2.69 17.59 8.20
CA PRO A 161 3.04 17.20 6.83
C PRO A 161 2.29 15.91 6.43
N ARG A 162 1.58 15.94 5.29
CA ARG A 162 0.78 14.81 4.81
C ARG A 162 1.59 13.74 4.08
N PHE A 163 2.83 14.07 3.69
CA PHE A 163 3.82 13.12 3.19
C PHE A 163 4.91 12.94 4.25
N ARG A 164 5.09 11.70 4.71
CA ARG A 164 6.04 11.34 5.77
C ARG A 164 6.88 10.18 5.31
N ILE A 165 8.16 10.19 5.69
CA ILE A 165 9.05 9.05 5.56
C ILE A 165 8.79 8.14 6.76
N GLU A 166 8.30 6.94 6.48
CA GLU A 166 8.21 5.87 7.47
C GLU A 166 9.48 5.00 7.33
N THR A 167 10.22 4.83 8.43
CA THR A 167 11.46 4.05 8.43
C THR A 167 11.21 2.67 9.00
N ILE A 168 11.58 1.64 8.24
CA ILE A 168 11.40 0.23 8.59
C ILE A 168 12.77 -0.43 8.72
N GLU A 169 13.02 -1.12 9.82
CA GLU A 169 14.26 -1.86 10.05
C GLU A 169 14.15 -3.28 9.48
N VAL A 170 15.07 -3.65 8.59
CA VAL A 170 15.12 -4.95 7.92
C VAL A 170 16.55 -5.48 7.98
N ARG A 171 16.78 -6.53 8.76
CA ARG A 171 18.11 -7.16 8.95
C ARG A 171 19.22 -6.14 9.30
N GLY A 172 18.90 -5.20 10.18
CA GLY A 172 19.81 -4.14 10.63
C GLY A 172 20.03 -3.02 9.60
N ARG A 173 19.18 -2.95 8.56
CA ARG A 173 19.17 -1.88 7.55
C ARG A 173 17.89 -1.09 7.65
N ARG A 174 18.00 0.23 7.46
CA ARG A 174 16.84 1.13 7.38
C ARG A 174 16.31 1.22 5.95
N VAL A 175 15.04 0.92 5.78
CA VAL A 175 14.26 1.13 4.56
C VAL A 175 13.35 2.34 4.78
N ALA A 176 13.58 3.42 4.04
CA ALA A 176 12.71 4.59 4.05
C ALA A 176 11.57 4.40 3.03
N ALA A 177 10.33 4.52 3.48
CA ALA A 177 9.13 4.38 2.66
C ALA A 177 8.29 5.66 2.71
N ILE A 178 7.80 6.08 1.55
CA ILE A 178 6.90 7.22 1.39
C ILE A 178 5.80 6.84 0.40
N ALA A 179 4.58 7.28 0.67
CA ALA A 179 3.43 6.96 -0.16
C ALA A 179 2.68 8.23 -0.55
N ALA A 180 2.33 8.32 -1.83
CA ALA A 180 1.60 9.42 -2.42
C ALA A 180 0.72 8.92 -3.56
N THR A 181 -0.47 9.51 -3.70
CA THR A 181 -1.37 9.31 -4.83
C THR A 181 -1.55 10.61 -5.59
N THR A 182 -1.66 10.52 -6.91
CA THR A 182 -2.00 11.65 -7.79
C THR A 182 -3.45 11.63 -8.24
N VAL A 183 -4.23 10.65 -7.77
CA VAL A 183 -5.62 10.44 -8.14
C VAL A 183 -6.46 10.28 -6.87
N ARG A 184 -7.67 10.85 -6.89
CA ARG A 184 -8.69 10.69 -5.85
C ARG A 184 -10.06 10.54 -6.49
N ASN A 185 -10.87 9.61 -5.99
CA ASN A 185 -12.18 9.33 -6.58
C ASN A 185 -13.32 10.19 -6.01
N GLY A 186 -13.02 11.13 -5.11
CA GLY A 186 -14.01 11.97 -4.47
C GLY A 186 -13.43 13.31 -4.07
N THR A 187 -14.28 14.34 -4.10
CA THR A 187 -13.94 15.68 -3.62
C THR A 187 -13.94 15.69 -2.10
N GLN A 188 -12.85 16.16 -1.50
CA GLN A 188 -12.77 16.42 -0.07
C GLN A 188 -13.21 17.84 0.26
N ARG A 189 -13.79 18.01 1.43
CA ARG A 189 -14.10 19.32 2.02
C ARG A 189 -12.90 19.82 2.81
N GLU A 190 -12.77 21.13 2.93
CA GLU A 190 -11.61 21.79 3.54
C GLU A 190 -11.33 21.37 5.00
N HIS A 191 -12.36 21.02 5.77
CA HIS A 191 -12.25 20.60 7.17
C HIS A 191 -12.04 19.09 7.35
N GLU A 192 -11.95 18.32 6.26
CA GLU A 192 -11.76 16.88 6.31
C GLU A 192 -10.28 16.53 6.44
N PRO A 193 -9.94 15.35 7.01
CA PRO A 193 -8.56 14.88 7.09
C PRO A 193 -7.86 14.91 5.73
N LEU A 194 -6.60 15.33 5.73
CA LEU A 194 -5.78 15.29 4.52
C LEU A 194 -5.56 13.85 4.07
N LEU A 195 -5.51 13.65 2.76
CA LEU A 195 -5.07 12.39 2.15
C LEU A 195 -3.61 12.53 1.74
N PRO A 196 -2.89 11.42 1.52
CA PRO A 196 -1.57 11.44 0.87
C PRO A 196 -1.69 11.78 -0.63
N PHE A 197 -2.39 12.87 -0.97
CA PHE A 197 -2.68 13.32 -2.33
C PHE A 197 -1.82 14.53 -2.70
N ALA A 198 -1.23 14.48 -3.89
CA ALA A 198 -0.58 15.60 -4.55
C ALA A 198 -0.87 15.53 -6.04
N THR A 199 -1.09 16.67 -6.67
CA THR A 199 -1.06 16.74 -8.14
C THR A 199 0.31 16.29 -8.66
N PRO A 200 0.41 15.85 -9.93
CA PRO A 200 1.71 15.48 -10.51
C PRO A 200 2.79 16.57 -10.42
N ARG A 201 2.38 17.85 -10.39
CA ARG A 201 3.28 18.98 -10.17
C ARG A 201 3.76 19.05 -8.71
N GLU A 202 2.83 19.04 -7.76
CA GLU A 202 3.13 19.10 -6.33
C GLU A 202 3.96 17.92 -5.85
N LEU A 203 3.81 16.73 -6.46
CA LEU A 203 4.60 15.55 -6.10
C LEU A 203 6.11 15.84 -6.19
N ARG A 204 6.54 16.55 -7.24
CA ARG A 204 7.97 16.89 -7.40
C ARG A 204 8.45 17.87 -6.34
N GLU A 205 7.59 18.82 -5.95
CA GLU A 205 7.91 19.88 -5.01
C GLU A 205 7.88 19.38 -3.56
N LEU A 206 6.96 18.46 -3.22
CA LEU A 206 6.69 18.02 -1.85
C LEU A 206 7.36 16.69 -1.49
N VAL A 207 7.48 15.75 -2.44
CA VAL A 207 7.98 14.39 -2.15
C VAL A 207 9.46 14.25 -2.49
N THR A 208 9.92 14.81 -3.61
CA THR A 208 11.34 14.71 -4.03
C THR A 208 12.32 15.18 -2.95
N PRO A 209 12.09 16.32 -2.26
CA PRO A 209 13.02 16.76 -1.21
C PRO A 209 13.10 15.79 -0.04
N LEU A 210 11.99 15.13 0.31
CA LEU A 210 11.95 14.14 1.39
C LEU A 210 12.79 12.90 1.03
N VAL A 211 12.68 12.43 -0.21
CA VAL A 211 13.48 11.31 -0.72
C VAL A 211 14.97 11.66 -0.77
N ALA A 212 15.32 12.90 -1.10
CA ALA A 212 16.71 13.34 -1.15
C ALA A 212 17.36 13.52 0.24
N ALA A 213 16.54 13.71 1.29
CA ALA A 213 17.00 13.93 2.66
C ALA A 213 17.10 12.63 3.50
N ALA A 214 16.56 11.52 2.99
CA ALA A 214 16.56 10.20 3.65
C ALA A 214 17.80 9.37 3.30
#